data_AF-A0A9P7BJA8-F1
#
_entry.id   AF-A0A9P7BJA8-F1
#
_cell.length_a   1.000
_cell.length_b   1.000
_cell.length_c   1.000
_cell.angle_alpha   90.00
_cell.angle_beta   90.00
_cell.angle_gamma   90.00
#
_symmetry.space_group_name_H-M   'P 1'
#
loop_
_entity.id
_entity.type
_entity.pdbx_description
1 polymer ?
#
loop_
_entity_poly.entity_id
_entity_poly.type
_entity_poly.pdbx_seq_one_letter_code
_entity_poly.pdbx_strand_id
1 'polypeptide(L)'
;MQSYYRRSHRFPVVAFLDIKSAYDTVDRRVIWDALSRSGAGSSPCLPLLVHLFDDVSVSVLVLNHSSAAFSPVTGVLQGSVLSPHLYSVYINTG
;
A
#
# COMPACT_ATOMS: atom_id res chain seq x y z
N MET A 1 -6.14 29.80 -8.60
CA MET A 1 -4.86 30.55 -8.44
C MET A 1 -5.08 32.03 -8.15
N GLN A 2 -5.88 32.75 -8.96
CA GLN A 2 -6.17 34.18 -8.74
C GLN A 2 -6.78 34.49 -7.36
N SER A 3 -7.66 33.60 -6.87
CA SER A 3 -8.28 33.68 -5.54
C SER A 3 -7.33 33.38 -4.37
N TYR A 4 -6.28 32.58 -4.57
CA TYR A 4 -5.24 32.33 -3.55
C TYR A 4 -4.28 33.53 -3.46
N TYR A 5 -3.86 34.05 -4.61
CA TYR A 5 -3.01 35.23 -4.69
C TYR A 5 -3.67 36.45 -4.04
N ARG A 6 -4.98 36.65 -4.26
CA ARG A 6 -5.75 37.73 -3.62
C ARG A 6 -5.85 37.63 -2.09
N ARG A 7 -5.71 36.43 -1.52
CA ARG A 7 -5.78 36.20 -0.06
C ARG A 7 -4.40 36.29 0.61
N SER A 8 -3.38 35.76 -0.06
CA SER A 8 -2.07 35.48 0.55
C SER A 8 -0.94 36.36 -0.01
N HIS A 9 -1.20 37.16 -1.05
CA HIS A 9 -0.20 37.96 -1.79
C HIS A 9 1.03 37.16 -2.27
N ARG A 10 0.89 35.84 -2.39
CA ARG A 10 1.94 34.92 -2.85
C ARG A 10 1.36 33.95 -3.87
N PHE A 11 2.16 33.58 -4.85
CA PHE A 11 1.80 32.49 -5.75
C PHE A 11 1.95 31.15 -4.99
N PRO A 12 0.97 30.24 -5.10
CA PRO A 12 1.11 28.91 -4.51
C PRO A 12 2.22 28.14 -5.24
N VAL A 13 3.02 27.42 -4.48
CA VAL A 13 4.01 26.46 -5.01
C VAL A 13 3.40 25.07 -4.89
N VAL A 14 3.52 24.27 -5.95
CA VAL A 14 3.06 22.88 -5.98
C VAL A 14 4.28 21.98 -6.17
N ALA A 15 4.43 20.98 -5.31
CA ALA A 15 5.39 19.91 -5.48
C ALA A 15 4.66 18.66 -5.97
N PHE A 16 5.10 18.09 -7.08
CA PHE A 16 4.63 16.79 -7.56
C PHE A 16 5.60 15.73 -7.08
N LEU A 17 5.09 14.79 -6.29
CA LEU A 17 5.85 13.65 -5.80
C LEU A 17 5.32 12.39 -6.47
N ASP A 18 6.23 11.63 -7.08
CA ASP A 18 5.95 10.30 -7.61
C ASP A 18 6.67 9.26 -6.74
N ILE A 19 5.91 8.30 -6.22
CA ILE A 19 6.44 7.27 -5.32
C ILE A 19 6.80 6.06 -6.17
N LYS A 20 8.10 5.83 -6.33
CA LYS A 20 8.62 4.69 -7.10
C LYS A 20 8.12 3.38 -6.52
N SER A 21 7.52 2.53 -7.36
CA SER A 21 7.10 1.17 -7.01
C SER A 21 6.23 1.09 -5.75
N ALA A 22 5.35 2.09 -5.57
CA ALA A 22 4.54 2.30 -4.39
C ALA A 22 3.93 1.01 -3.80
N TYR A 23 3.36 0.14 -4.65
CA TYR A 23 2.71 -1.09 -4.19
C TYR A 23 3.71 -2.19 -3.84
N ASP A 24 4.89 -2.22 -4.44
CA ASP A 24 5.88 -3.29 -4.24
C ASP A 24 6.73 -3.04 -2.98
N THR A 25 6.82 -1.77 -2.55
CA THR A 25 7.68 -1.32 -1.45
C THR A 25 6.97 -1.17 -0.10
N VAL A 26 5.69 -1.53 -0.02
CA VAL A 26 4.90 -1.40 1.21
C VAL A 26 5.45 -2.30 2.33
N ASP A 27 5.69 -1.75 3.51
CA ASP A 27 5.92 -2.56 4.71
C ASP A 27 4.58 -2.97 5.33
N ARG A 28 4.20 -4.23 5.16
CA ARG A 28 2.89 -4.73 5.60
C ARG A 28 2.72 -4.72 7.12
N ARG A 29 3.80 -4.72 7.89
CA ARG A 29 3.74 -4.62 9.36
C ARG A 29 3.09 -3.32 9.79
N VAL A 30 3.38 -2.22 9.09
CA VAL A 30 2.76 -0.91 9.33
C VAL A 30 1.25 -0.97 9.11
N ILE A 31 0.79 -1.69 8.10
CA ILE A 31 -0.64 -1.90 7.84
C ILE A 31 -1.29 -2.71 8.95
N TRP A 32 -0.69 -3.83 9.34
CA TRP A 32 -1.22 -4.71 10.40
C TRP A 32 -1.29 -3.98 11.74
N ASP A 33 -0.26 -3.20 12.06
CA ASP A 33 -0.19 -2.34 13.23
C ASP A 33 -1.26 -1.23 13.19
N ALA A 34 -1.51 -0.63 12.03
CA ALA A 34 -2.57 0.36 11.86
C ALA A 34 -3.97 -0.25 12.10
N LEU A 35 -4.23 -1.40 11.47
CA LEU A 35 -5.52 -2.07 11.51
C LEU A 35 -5.79 -2.64 12.90
N SER A 36 -4.77 -3.16 13.59
CA SER A 36 -4.89 -3.66 14.96
C SER A 36 -5.23 -2.56 15.98
N ARG A 37 -4.69 -1.35 15.79
CA ARG A 37 -5.05 -0.17 16.61
C ARG A 37 -6.39 0.43 16.24
N SER A 38 -6.91 0.16 15.04
CA SER A 38 -8.25 0.57 14.64
C SER A 38 -9.32 -0.32 15.28
N GLY A 39 -10.60 0.05 15.13
CA GLY A 39 -11.72 -0.81 15.56
C GLY A 39 -11.76 -2.20 14.90
N ALA A 40 -10.90 -2.45 13.90
CA ALA A 40 -10.75 -3.75 13.24
C ALA A 40 -9.82 -4.74 13.97
N GLY A 41 -9.13 -4.36 15.05
CA GLY A 41 -8.20 -5.26 15.75
C GLY A 41 -8.84 -6.52 16.34
N SER A 42 -10.13 -6.45 16.69
CA SER A 42 -10.91 -7.59 17.19
C SER A 42 -11.57 -8.41 16.07
N SER A 43 -11.42 -8.00 14.81
CA SER A 43 -12.09 -8.63 13.67
C SER A 43 -11.32 -9.86 13.20
N PRO A 44 -12.01 -10.99 12.91
CA PRO A 44 -11.38 -12.16 12.29
C PRO A 44 -10.84 -11.84 10.88
N CYS A 45 -11.21 -10.71 10.28
CA CYS A 45 -10.67 -10.27 8.99
C CYS A 45 -9.17 -9.93 9.06
N LEU A 46 -8.66 -9.44 10.19
CA LEU A 46 -7.24 -9.06 10.28
C LEU A 46 -6.31 -10.27 10.14
N PRO A 47 -6.50 -11.38 10.89
CA PRO A 47 -5.75 -12.61 10.66
C PRO A 47 -5.84 -13.14 9.22
N LEU A 48 -7.04 -13.09 8.61
CA LEU A 48 -7.21 -13.52 7.22
C LEU A 48 -6.42 -12.67 6.23
N LEU A 49 -6.37 -11.35 6.44
CA LEU A 49 -5.55 -10.45 5.64
C LEU A 49 -4.06 -10.74 5.82
N VAL A 50 -3.60 -10.99 7.05
CA VAL A 50 -2.21 -11.37 7.31
C VAL A 50 -1.85 -12.64 6.54
N HIS A 51 -2.66 -13.70 6.64
CA HIS A 51 -2.41 -14.94 5.91
C HIS A 51 -2.42 -14.77 4.39
N LEU A 52 -3.33 -13.95 3.85
CA LEU A 52 -3.43 -13.71 2.41
C LEU A 52 -2.20 -13.00 1.81
N PHE A 53 -1.40 -12.31 2.62
CA PHE A 53 -0.28 -11.51 2.13
C PHE A 53 1.09 -11.94 2.68
N ASP A 54 1.15 -12.56 3.86
CA ASP A 54 2.42 -12.98 4.49
C ASP A 54 2.69 -14.48 4.37
N ASP A 55 1.66 -15.31 4.20
CA ASP A 55 1.79 -16.77 4.06
C ASP A 55 1.47 -17.23 2.63
N VAL A 56 2.13 -16.58 1.66
CA VAL A 56 1.95 -16.87 0.24
C VAL A 56 3.26 -17.25 -0.44
N SER A 57 3.14 -18.15 -1.41
CA SER A 57 4.20 -18.53 -2.34
C SER A 57 3.79 -18.12 -3.74
N VAL A 58 4.63 -17.33 -4.40
CA VAL A 58 4.37 -16.72 -5.70
C VAL A 58 5.44 -17.17 -6.68
N SER A 59 5.05 -17.38 -7.93
CA SER A 59 5.97 -17.53 -9.06
C SER A 59 5.58 -16.58 -10.18
N VAL A 60 6.55 -16.17 -10.98
CA VAL A 60 6.34 -15.26 -12.10
C VAL A 60 6.39 -16.07 -13.40
N LEU A 61 5.35 -15.96 -14.21
CA LEU A 61 5.27 -16.56 -15.54
C LEU A 61 5.66 -15.53 -16.60
N VAL A 62 6.75 -15.76 -17.32
CA VAL A 62 7.22 -14.93 -18.43
C VAL A 62 7.43 -15.82 -19.65
N LEU A 63 6.72 -15.57 -20.74
CA LEU A 63 6.87 -16.32 -22.00
C LEU A 63 6.81 -17.85 -21.81
N ASN A 64 5.83 -18.34 -21.05
CA ASN A 64 5.69 -19.76 -20.67
C ASN A 64 6.79 -20.35 -19.76
N HIS A 65 7.74 -19.54 -19.30
CA HIS A 65 8.72 -19.94 -18.29
C HIS A 65 8.30 -19.42 -16.92
N SER A 66 8.24 -20.33 -15.94
CA SER A 66 7.95 -19.97 -14.56
C SER A 66 9.24 -19.79 -13.78
N SER A 67 9.29 -18.78 -12.92
CA SER A 67 10.38 -18.62 -11.96
C SER A 67 10.34 -19.72 -10.89
N ALA A 68 11.44 -19.86 -10.14
CA ALA A 68 11.34 -20.50 -8.83
C ALA A 68 10.29 -19.78 -7.97
N ALA A 69 9.56 -20.54 -7.17
CA ALA A 69 8.60 -19.97 -6.24
C ALA A 69 9.34 -19.24 -5.11
N PHE A 70 8.78 -18.12 -4.65
CA PHE A 70 9.32 -17.30 -3.57
C PHE A 70 8.19 -16.68 -2.75
N SER A 71 8.50 -16.29 -1.52
CA SER A 71 7.57 -15.57 -0.66
C SER A 71 7.89 -14.08 -0.65
N PRO A 72 6.99 -13.21 -1.16
CA PRO A 72 7.23 -11.78 -1.19
C PRO A 72 7.23 -11.20 0.23
N VAL A 73 8.32 -10.55 0.63
CA VAL A 73 8.49 -9.97 1.99
C VAL A 73 7.94 -8.55 2.12
N THR A 74 7.72 -7.86 1.00
CA THR A 74 7.17 -6.50 0.96
C THR A 74 6.07 -6.41 -0.07
N GLY A 75 5.33 -5.31 0.01
CA GLY A 75 4.36 -4.91 -0.99
C GLY A 75 2.97 -5.47 -0.75
N VAL A 76 2.04 -4.98 -1.56
CA VAL A 76 0.68 -5.50 -1.70
C VAL A 76 0.51 -6.01 -3.12
N LEU A 77 -0.31 -7.05 -3.33
CA LEU A 77 -0.48 -7.65 -4.65
C LEU A 77 -1.03 -6.67 -5.68
N GLN A 78 -0.26 -6.36 -6.73
CA GLN A 78 -0.77 -5.57 -7.84
C GLN A 78 -1.92 -6.31 -8.55
N GLY A 79 -2.99 -5.58 -8.89
CA GLY A 79 -4.21 -6.15 -9.48
C GLY A 79 -5.22 -6.71 -8.47
N SER A 80 -4.90 -6.78 -7.17
CA SER A 80 -5.87 -7.11 -6.13
C SER A 80 -6.79 -5.92 -5.82
N VAL A 81 -8.08 -6.20 -5.61
CA VAL A 81 -9.10 -5.22 -5.21
C VAL A 81 -8.82 -4.66 -3.80
N LEU A 82 -8.13 -5.42 -2.95
CA LEU A 82 -7.79 -5.01 -1.59
C LEU A 82 -6.58 -4.07 -1.54
N SER A 83 -5.64 -4.19 -2.49
CA SER A 83 -4.36 -3.48 -2.46
C SER A 83 -4.47 -1.95 -2.43
N PRO A 84 -5.36 -1.29 -3.21
CA PRO A 84 -5.55 0.15 -3.09
C PRO A 84 -6.01 0.60 -1.69
N HIS A 85 -6.83 -0.22 -1.02
CA HIS A 85 -7.33 0.09 0.32
C HIS A 85 -6.22 -0.09 1.37
N LEU A 86 -5.47 -1.19 1.30
CA LEU A 86 -4.33 -1.44 2.18
C LEU A 86 -3.23 -0.38 2.00
N TYR A 87 -2.95 0.04 0.76
CA TYR A 87 -2.01 1.14 0.49
C TYR A 87 -2.49 2.48 1.06
N SER A 88 -3.80 2.74 1.02
CA SER A 88 -4.38 3.94 1.65
C SER A 88 -4.19 3.93 3.17
N VAL A 89 -4.35 2.78 3.83
CA VAL A 89 -4.05 2.63 5.26
C VAL A 89 -2.57 2.91 5.55
N TYR A 90 -1.68 2.39 4.71
CA TYR A 90 -0.24 2.59 4.83
C TYR A 90 0.20 4.06 4.69
N ILE A 91 -0.38 4.82 3.76
CA ILE A 91 -0.06 6.26 3.61
C ILE A 91 -0.66 7.10 4.74
N ASN A 92 -1.81 6.70 5.28
CA ASN A 92 -2.49 7.42 6.38
C ASN A 92 -1.99 7.04 7.77
N THR A 93 -0.95 6.21 7.89
CA THR A 93 -0.39 5.81 9.20
C THR A 93 0.67 6.76 9.74
N GLY A 94 1.14 7.70 8.92
CA GLY A 94 2.12 8.72 9.28
C GLY A 94 1.56 9.90 10.05
#